data_AF-A0A957QGY4-F1
#
_entry.id   AF-A0A957QGY4-F1
#
_cell.length_a   1.000
_cell.length_b   1.000
_cell.length_c   1.000
_cell.angle_alpha   90.00
_cell.angle_beta   90.00
_cell.angle_gamma   90.00
#
_symmetry.space_group_name_H-M   'P 1'
#
loop_
_entity.id
_entity.type
_entity.pdbx_description
1 polymer ?
#
loop_
_entity_poly.entity_id
_entity_poly.type
_entity_poly.pdbx_seq_one_letter_code
_entity_poly.pdbx_strand_id
1 'polypeptide(L)'
;MLDTQARDGSGSDAGTGRRDIGGLECTEASECDDFNVCNGIEQCVDNHCVGTDAILDCDDGVTCTSDQCDPAMGCLNVPSDAVCPDRQYCDVVADCQPLPSCDDASDCNLGDPCAGPVTCEDNMCVRGAPVVCPLQGQCLVGTCVLGACVYAPSSARCNTDADSCAVSTCSPNGTCSQPVPSNALCNDGIACTTDICTTAGQVNAPRCQHVPNHQFCEDGVDCTVNLCAPDDPTADLLGDGCAMRLNDDICQDSADLGECVKAICLPSGCDDGRELDRCPEGGACDIRTGYCEYSEGCPNNCLDYGSPCAPAVCIDNECVTVQTDPCVAIADCAIGYCDVSGAVPRCAVRPDPTCLPVIVVGTAP
;
A
#
# COMPACT_ATOMS: atom_id res chain seq x y z
N MET A 1 -17.21 22.35 -33.48
CA MET A 1 -15.88 21.83 -33.11
C MET A 1 -16.02 21.46 -31.64
N LEU A 2 -16.37 20.21 -31.37
CA LEU A 2 -16.45 19.67 -30.01
C LEU A 2 -15.02 19.36 -29.58
N ASP A 3 -14.64 19.87 -28.42
CA ASP A 3 -13.26 19.84 -27.93
C ASP A 3 -13.11 18.57 -27.08
N THR A 4 -12.44 17.54 -27.60
CA THR A 4 -12.15 16.30 -26.88
C THR A 4 -11.10 16.58 -25.81
N GLN A 5 -11.52 16.76 -24.56
CA GLN A 5 -10.57 16.85 -23.45
C GLN A 5 -10.25 15.47 -22.90
N ALA A 6 -8.97 15.11 -22.89
CA ALA A 6 -8.45 14.06 -22.02
C ALA A 6 -8.67 14.51 -20.56
N ARG A 7 -9.19 13.64 -19.69
CA ARG A 7 -9.26 13.97 -18.27
C ARG A 7 -7.85 13.99 -17.68
N ASP A 8 -7.36 15.20 -17.40
CA ASP A 8 -6.26 15.45 -16.45
C ASP A 8 -6.72 15.04 -15.04
N GLY A 9 -6.48 13.78 -14.68
CA GLY A 9 -6.52 13.32 -13.30
C GLY A 9 -5.30 13.81 -12.54
N SER A 10 -5.27 15.08 -12.14
CA SER A 10 -4.31 15.57 -11.14
C SER A 10 -4.66 15.02 -9.76
N GLY A 11 -4.20 13.81 -9.48
CA GLY A 11 -4.23 13.18 -8.17
C GLY A 11 -3.17 12.08 -8.13
N SER A 12 -1.97 12.43 -7.70
CA SER A 12 -0.92 11.47 -7.37
C SER A 12 -1.37 10.66 -6.16
N ASP A 13 -1.92 9.47 -6.40
CA ASP A 13 -2.06 8.45 -5.36
C ASP A 13 -1.33 7.19 -5.83
N ALA A 14 -0.28 6.85 -5.09
CA ALA A 14 0.50 5.66 -5.31
C ALA A 14 -0.18 4.53 -4.53
N GLY A 15 -0.84 3.62 -5.26
CA GLY A 15 -1.24 2.32 -4.77
C GLY A 15 -2.60 2.25 -4.09
N THR A 16 -3.66 2.04 -4.87
CA THR A 16 -4.82 1.27 -4.39
C THR A 16 -5.41 0.44 -5.54
N GLY A 17 -5.67 -0.85 -5.30
CA GLY A 17 -6.28 -1.78 -6.25
C GLY A 17 -7.79 -1.54 -6.49
N ARG A 18 -8.20 -0.27 -6.65
CA ARG A 18 -9.47 0.09 -7.27
C ARG A 18 -9.12 0.43 -8.71
N ARG A 19 -9.84 -0.11 -9.68
CA ARG A 19 -9.60 0.18 -11.10
C ARG A 19 -9.55 1.69 -11.32
N ASP A 20 -8.33 2.22 -11.39
CA ASP A 20 -8.00 3.51 -11.96
C ASP A 20 -8.40 3.43 -13.43
N ILE A 21 -9.53 4.05 -13.77
CA ILE A 21 -10.00 4.17 -15.16
C ILE A 21 -9.18 5.29 -15.81
N GLY A 22 -7.91 4.98 -16.03
CA GLY A 22 -6.91 5.78 -16.71
C GLY A 22 -5.93 4.84 -17.40
N GLY A 23 -6.44 4.05 -18.36
CA GLY A 23 -5.61 3.10 -19.13
C GLY A 23 -6.28 1.78 -19.51
N LEU A 24 -7.62 1.70 -19.56
CA LEU A 24 -8.27 0.50 -20.10
C LEU A 24 -8.20 0.55 -21.63
N GLU A 25 -7.31 -0.25 -22.22
CA GLU A 25 -7.34 -0.50 -23.66
C GLU A 25 -8.69 -1.11 -24.02
N CYS A 26 -9.41 -0.46 -24.94
CA CYS A 26 -10.72 -0.91 -25.40
C CYS A 26 -10.72 -1.16 -26.90
N THR A 27 -11.68 -1.95 -27.37
CA THR A 27 -11.95 -2.20 -28.78
C THR A 27 -13.38 -1.87 -29.17
N GLU A 28 -14.33 -1.92 -28.22
CA GLU A 28 -15.72 -1.53 -28.40
C GLU A 28 -16.25 -0.75 -27.19
N ALA A 29 -17.30 0.06 -27.39
CA ALA A 29 -17.85 0.95 -26.36
C ALA A 29 -18.38 0.21 -25.11
N SER A 30 -18.84 -1.03 -25.25
CA SER A 30 -19.33 -1.83 -24.11
C SER A 30 -18.23 -2.21 -23.10
N GLU A 31 -16.96 -2.12 -23.49
CA GLU A 31 -15.81 -2.36 -22.61
C GLU A 31 -15.48 -1.14 -21.75
N CYS A 32 -16.05 0.01 -22.07
CA CYS A 32 -15.79 1.29 -21.44
C CYS A 32 -16.83 1.71 -20.41
N ASP A 33 -17.86 0.90 -20.14
CA ASP A 33 -18.87 1.21 -19.13
C ASP A 33 -18.21 1.35 -17.75
N ASP A 34 -18.14 2.58 -17.25
CA ASP A 34 -17.63 2.93 -15.91
C ASP A 34 -18.73 2.86 -14.84
N PHE A 35 -19.94 2.43 -15.23
CA PHE A 35 -21.16 2.40 -14.41
C PHE A 35 -21.54 3.77 -13.84
N ASN A 36 -21.06 4.86 -14.45
CA ASN A 36 -21.47 6.21 -14.13
C ASN A 36 -22.39 6.70 -15.24
N VAL A 37 -23.69 6.76 -14.97
CA VAL A 37 -24.65 7.23 -15.98
C VAL A 37 -24.66 8.76 -16.12
N CYS A 38 -23.97 9.47 -15.22
CA CYS A 38 -24.02 10.92 -15.11
C CYS A 38 -23.00 11.64 -15.99
N ASN A 39 -21.89 10.99 -16.35
CA ASN A 39 -20.84 11.55 -17.20
C ASN A 39 -21.00 11.18 -18.68
N GLY A 40 -22.19 10.72 -19.09
CA GLY A 40 -22.52 10.47 -20.48
C GLY A 40 -22.27 9.04 -20.93
N ILE A 41 -22.34 8.81 -22.24
CA ILE A 41 -22.06 7.50 -22.83
C ILE A 41 -20.56 7.36 -23.01
N GLU A 42 -20.01 6.28 -22.47
CA GLU A 42 -18.60 5.92 -22.64
C GLU A 42 -18.36 5.31 -24.02
N GLN A 43 -17.36 5.84 -24.74
CA GLN A 43 -16.98 5.38 -26.07
C GLN A 43 -15.54 4.93 -26.07
N CYS A 44 -15.26 3.90 -26.89
CA CYS A 44 -13.90 3.54 -27.20
C CYS A 44 -13.39 4.39 -28.37
N VAL A 45 -12.44 5.28 -28.11
CA VAL A 45 -11.79 6.12 -29.13
C VAL A 45 -10.28 5.91 -29.03
N ASP A 46 -9.65 5.51 -30.13
CA ASP A 46 -8.20 5.26 -30.22
C ASP A 46 -7.68 4.35 -29.08
N ASN A 47 -8.39 3.24 -28.83
CA ASN A 47 -8.14 2.28 -27.75
C ASN A 47 -8.21 2.86 -26.33
N HIS A 48 -8.85 4.01 -26.15
CA HIS A 48 -9.06 4.59 -24.83
C HIS A 48 -10.54 4.82 -24.60
N CYS A 49 -10.99 4.47 -23.39
CA CYS A 49 -12.32 4.82 -22.95
C CYS A 49 -12.40 6.32 -22.70
N VAL A 50 -13.32 6.98 -23.41
CA VAL A 50 -13.61 8.40 -23.27
C VAL A 50 -15.10 8.59 -23.03
N GLY A 51 -15.43 9.39 -22.01
CA GLY A 51 -16.78 9.87 -21.79
C GLY A 51 -17.15 10.93 -22.82
N THR A 52 -18.43 10.99 -23.17
CA THR A 52 -18.98 12.06 -24.03
C THR A 52 -19.46 13.25 -23.18
N ASP A 53 -19.38 14.47 -23.71
CA ASP A 53 -19.82 15.70 -23.01
C ASP A 53 -21.35 15.79 -22.74
N ALA A 54 -22.11 14.75 -23.07
CA ALA A 54 -23.53 14.66 -22.77
C ALA A 54 -23.74 14.29 -21.30
N ILE A 55 -23.37 15.20 -20.41
CA ILE A 55 -23.66 15.12 -18.97
C ILE A 55 -25.19 15.00 -18.83
N LEU A 56 -25.62 14.03 -18.03
CA LEU A 56 -27.04 13.82 -17.77
C LEU A 56 -27.59 15.02 -17.00
N ASP A 57 -28.41 15.84 -17.65
CA ASP A 57 -29.12 16.95 -17.01
C ASP A 57 -30.32 16.39 -16.24
N CYS A 58 -30.30 16.61 -14.93
CA CYS A 58 -31.30 16.11 -14.00
C CYS A 58 -32.31 17.16 -13.55
N ASP A 59 -32.21 18.41 -14.04
CA ASP A 59 -33.18 19.46 -13.75
C ASP A 59 -34.58 19.01 -14.20
N ASP A 60 -35.49 18.80 -13.25
CA ASP A 60 -36.87 18.42 -13.54
C ASP A 60 -37.82 19.62 -13.66
N GLY A 61 -37.27 20.83 -13.53
CA GLY A 61 -38.00 22.08 -13.62
C GLY A 61 -38.84 22.41 -12.39
N VAL A 62 -38.72 21.64 -11.30
CA VAL A 62 -39.41 21.91 -10.02
C VAL A 62 -38.48 22.68 -9.10
N THR A 63 -38.81 23.92 -8.74
CA THR A 63 -37.83 24.76 -8.03
C THR A 63 -37.55 24.35 -6.59
N CYS A 64 -38.46 23.56 -6.00
CA CYS A 64 -38.34 23.06 -4.64
C CYS A 64 -37.69 21.68 -4.52
N THR A 65 -37.28 21.04 -5.63
CA THR A 65 -36.50 19.80 -5.61
C THR A 65 -35.00 20.12 -5.59
N SER A 66 -34.24 19.20 -5.01
CA SER A 66 -32.79 19.16 -5.13
C SER A 66 -32.44 18.08 -6.14
N ASP A 67 -32.13 18.52 -7.35
CA ASP A 67 -31.79 17.64 -8.47
C ASP A 67 -30.30 17.31 -8.47
N GLN A 68 -30.00 16.02 -8.46
CA GLN A 68 -28.65 15.49 -8.35
C GLN A 68 -28.54 14.25 -9.22
N CYS A 69 -27.39 14.06 -9.87
CA CYS A 69 -27.12 12.82 -10.58
C CYS A 69 -26.32 11.86 -9.69
N ASP A 70 -26.90 10.71 -9.39
CA ASP A 70 -26.20 9.59 -8.75
C ASP A 70 -25.56 8.71 -9.83
N PRO A 71 -24.24 8.45 -9.78
CA PRO A 71 -23.54 7.68 -10.81
C PRO A 71 -24.19 6.32 -11.12
N ALA A 72 -24.74 5.64 -10.12
CA ALA A 72 -25.33 4.31 -10.28
C ALA A 72 -26.85 4.35 -10.56
N MET A 73 -27.56 5.34 -10.02
CA MET A 73 -29.03 5.41 -10.05
C MET A 73 -29.59 6.40 -11.07
N GLY A 74 -28.76 7.30 -11.61
CA GLY A 74 -29.18 8.38 -12.51
C GLY A 74 -29.77 9.57 -11.77
N CYS A 75 -30.71 10.27 -12.40
CA CYS A 75 -31.29 11.48 -11.83
C CYS A 75 -32.11 11.21 -10.56
N LEU A 76 -31.75 11.94 -9.52
CA LEU A 76 -32.40 11.98 -8.21
C LEU A 76 -32.97 13.37 -7.99
N ASN A 77 -34.28 13.45 -7.81
CA ASN A 77 -34.98 14.72 -7.58
C ASN A 77 -35.62 14.66 -6.20
N VAL A 78 -34.90 15.16 -5.21
CA VAL A 78 -35.30 15.03 -3.80
C VAL A 78 -36.11 16.26 -3.39
N PRO A 79 -37.42 16.13 -3.08
CA PRO A 79 -38.22 17.27 -2.67
C PRO A 79 -37.74 17.86 -1.33
N SER A 80 -37.66 19.19 -1.25
CA SER A 80 -37.22 19.92 -0.05
C SER A 80 -38.17 21.04 0.34
N ASP A 81 -38.99 20.80 1.36
CA ASP A 81 -39.93 21.80 1.89
C ASP A 81 -39.22 23.06 2.42
N ALA A 82 -37.96 22.94 2.85
CA ALA A 82 -37.17 24.07 3.33
C ALA A 82 -36.88 25.12 2.25
N VAL A 83 -37.02 24.74 0.97
CA VAL A 83 -36.90 25.67 -0.17
C VAL A 83 -38.18 26.48 -0.35
N CYS A 84 -39.32 25.95 0.11
CA CYS A 84 -40.61 26.59 -0.04
C CYS A 84 -40.87 27.70 0.99
N PRO A 85 -41.70 28.71 0.64
CA PRO A 85 -42.18 29.68 1.61
C PRO A 85 -42.91 29.04 2.80
N ASP A 86 -43.01 29.78 3.91
CA ASP A 86 -43.72 29.32 5.10
C ASP A 86 -45.12 28.75 4.77
N ARG A 87 -45.44 27.60 5.39
CA ARG A 87 -46.70 26.87 5.24
C ARG A 87 -46.94 26.29 3.83
N GLN A 88 -45.88 26.03 3.09
CA GLN A 88 -45.91 25.29 1.83
C GLN A 88 -45.05 24.04 1.91
N TYR A 89 -45.31 23.09 1.03
CA TYR A 89 -44.52 21.87 0.85
C TYR A 89 -44.10 21.74 -0.60
N CYS A 90 -43.05 20.97 -0.83
CA CYS A 90 -42.62 20.69 -2.19
C CYS A 90 -43.46 19.56 -2.80
N ASP A 91 -44.22 19.89 -3.85
CA ASP A 91 -44.87 18.93 -4.74
C ASP A 91 -44.00 18.71 -5.97
N VAL A 92 -43.66 17.45 -6.25
CA VAL A 92 -42.74 17.04 -7.33
C VAL A 92 -43.28 17.24 -8.76
N VAL A 93 -44.48 17.81 -8.91
CA VAL A 93 -45.06 18.18 -10.21
C VAL A 93 -45.54 19.62 -10.20
N ALA A 94 -46.10 20.07 -9.07
CA ALA A 94 -46.74 21.37 -8.93
C ALA A 94 -45.86 22.41 -8.21
N ASP A 95 -44.62 22.08 -7.84
CA ASP A 95 -43.70 22.97 -7.10
C ASP A 95 -44.23 23.29 -5.69
N CYS A 96 -43.82 24.40 -5.08
CA CYS A 96 -44.27 24.79 -3.75
C CYS A 96 -45.80 24.98 -3.70
N GLN A 97 -46.47 24.08 -3.00
CA GLN A 97 -47.92 24.09 -2.81
C GLN A 97 -48.28 24.39 -1.35
N PRO A 98 -49.38 25.11 -1.09
CA PRO A 98 -49.84 25.36 0.27
C PRO A 98 -50.19 24.05 0.99
N LEU A 99 -49.76 23.93 2.24
CA LEU A 99 -50.10 22.79 3.09
C LEU A 99 -51.63 22.73 3.31
N PRO A 100 -52.26 21.55 3.13
CA PRO A 100 -53.69 21.40 3.38
C PRO A 100 -54.00 21.54 4.87
N SER A 101 -55.21 22.02 5.17
CA SER A 101 -55.77 21.97 6.52
C SER A 101 -56.19 20.54 6.88
N CYS A 102 -56.11 20.19 8.16
CA CYS A 102 -56.46 18.87 8.66
C CYS A 102 -57.21 18.96 10.00
N ASP A 103 -58.02 17.95 10.29
CA ASP A 103 -58.61 17.69 11.60
C ASP A 103 -57.85 16.56 12.33
N ASP A 104 -57.35 15.57 11.58
CA ASP A 104 -56.42 14.55 12.10
C ASP A 104 -55.37 14.11 11.05
N ALA A 105 -54.44 13.23 11.44
CA ALA A 105 -53.34 12.79 10.58
C ALA A 105 -53.80 12.07 9.29
N SER A 106 -55.02 11.53 9.25
CA SER A 106 -55.56 10.87 8.05
C SER A 106 -55.96 11.87 6.95
N ASP A 107 -56.19 13.13 7.30
CA ASP A 107 -56.43 14.21 6.33
C ASP A 107 -55.14 14.64 5.62
N CYS A 108 -53.98 14.29 6.19
CA CYS A 108 -52.65 14.65 5.68
C CYS A 108 -52.00 13.58 4.80
N ASN A 109 -52.80 12.65 4.24
CA ASN A 109 -52.32 11.61 3.34
C ASN A 109 -51.88 12.21 1.98
N LEU A 110 -50.67 12.76 1.93
CA LEU A 110 -50.08 13.34 0.73
C LEU A 110 -49.62 12.29 -0.30
N GLY A 111 -49.79 10.99 -0.03
CA GLY A 111 -49.51 9.91 -1.00
C GLY A 111 -48.04 9.74 -1.38
N ASP A 112 -47.15 10.53 -0.79
CA ASP A 112 -45.73 10.58 -1.09
C ASP A 112 -44.91 9.84 -0.01
N PRO A 113 -44.48 8.59 -0.24
CA PRO A 113 -43.62 7.84 0.67
C PRO A 113 -42.25 8.50 0.94
N CYS A 114 -41.84 9.47 0.11
CA CYS A 114 -40.58 10.20 0.21
C CYS A 114 -40.66 11.50 1.01
N ALA A 115 -41.88 11.99 1.26
CA ALA A 115 -42.15 13.20 2.02
C ALA A 115 -41.96 13.04 3.54
N GLY A 116 -41.80 11.83 4.07
CA GLY A 116 -41.80 11.64 5.53
C GLY A 116 -43.20 11.43 6.13
N PRO A 117 -43.30 11.09 7.43
CA PRO A 117 -44.60 11.03 8.10
C PRO A 117 -45.19 12.44 8.16
N VAL A 118 -46.45 12.60 7.73
CA VAL A 118 -47.17 13.87 7.81
C VAL A 118 -48.09 13.83 9.03
N THR A 119 -47.92 14.76 9.97
CA THR A 119 -48.78 14.90 11.15
C THR A 119 -49.71 16.11 10.99
N CYS A 120 -50.85 16.07 11.69
CA CYS A 120 -51.71 17.23 11.80
C CYS A 120 -51.31 18.02 13.05
N GLU A 121 -50.75 19.22 12.86
CA GLU A 121 -50.37 20.13 13.94
C GLU A 121 -51.07 21.48 13.72
N ASP A 122 -51.76 21.97 14.77
CA ASP A 122 -52.52 23.23 14.71
C ASP A 122 -53.48 23.36 13.50
N ASN A 123 -54.20 22.27 13.19
CA ASN A 123 -55.12 22.12 12.05
C ASN A 123 -54.45 22.29 10.67
N MET A 124 -53.14 22.08 10.59
CA MET A 124 -52.37 22.13 9.35
C MET A 124 -51.49 20.90 9.22
N CYS A 125 -51.40 20.36 8.02
CA CYS A 125 -50.49 19.26 7.77
C CYS A 125 -49.04 19.78 7.89
N VAL A 126 -48.20 19.04 8.60
CA VAL A 126 -46.76 19.31 8.70
C VAL A 126 -46.00 18.03 8.39
N ARG A 127 -44.92 18.11 7.60
CA ARG A 127 -44.03 16.98 7.37
C ARG A 127 -43.05 16.83 8.53
N GLY A 128 -42.86 15.60 8.98
CA GLY A 128 -41.76 15.21 9.87
C GLY A 128 -40.43 15.08 9.11
N ALA A 129 -39.44 14.46 9.74
CA ALA A 129 -38.16 14.18 9.08
C ALA A 129 -38.38 13.34 7.80
N PRO A 130 -37.67 13.64 6.69
CA PRO A 130 -37.85 12.95 5.43
C PRO A 130 -37.68 11.44 5.59
N VAL A 131 -38.60 10.67 4.99
CA VAL A 131 -38.47 9.21 4.95
C VAL A 131 -37.35 8.88 3.97
N VAL A 132 -36.25 8.35 4.51
CA VAL A 132 -35.29 7.59 3.73
C VAL A 132 -36.01 6.32 3.28
N CYS A 133 -36.07 6.08 1.97
CA CYS A 133 -36.68 4.87 1.42
C CYS A 133 -36.16 3.64 2.18
N PRO A 134 -37.06 2.83 2.77
CA PRO A 134 -36.64 1.71 3.59
C PRO A 134 -35.89 0.72 2.70
N LEU A 135 -34.81 0.13 3.22
CA LEU A 135 -34.05 -0.89 2.51
C LEU A 135 -34.99 -2.02 2.06
N GLN A 136 -34.83 -2.45 0.81
CA GLN A 136 -35.52 -3.63 0.28
C GLN A 136 -34.51 -4.73 -0.04
N GLY A 137 -34.86 -5.96 0.33
CA GLY A 137 -33.91 -7.06 0.26
C GLY A 137 -32.68 -6.85 1.14
N GLN A 138 -31.59 -7.49 0.77
CA GLN A 138 -30.32 -7.44 1.50
C GLN A 138 -29.46 -6.23 1.09
N CYS A 139 -29.62 -5.74 -0.14
CA CYS A 139 -28.66 -4.81 -0.73
C CYS A 139 -29.24 -3.77 -1.70
N LEU A 140 -30.57 -3.65 -1.79
CA LEU A 140 -31.14 -2.54 -2.55
C LEU A 140 -31.13 -1.28 -1.71
N VAL A 141 -30.65 -0.21 -2.31
CA VAL A 141 -30.73 1.14 -1.73
C VAL A 141 -31.87 1.85 -2.44
N GLY A 142 -32.80 2.36 -1.63
CA GLY A 142 -33.92 3.15 -2.11
C GLY A 142 -33.54 4.62 -2.16
N THR A 143 -33.94 5.29 -3.24
CA THR A 143 -33.89 6.74 -3.39
C THR A 143 -35.26 7.26 -3.82
N CYS A 144 -35.45 8.56 -3.68
CA CYS A 144 -36.69 9.23 -4.03
C CYS A 144 -36.60 9.80 -5.45
N VAL A 145 -37.52 9.36 -6.30
CA VAL A 145 -37.69 9.87 -7.66
C VAL A 145 -39.18 10.17 -7.85
N LEU A 146 -39.52 11.43 -8.08
CA LEU A 146 -40.90 11.90 -8.30
C LEU A 146 -41.88 11.42 -7.21
N GLY A 147 -41.48 11.51 -5.94
CA GLY A 147 -42.32 11.14 -4.80
C GLY A 147 -42.52 9.62 -4.63
N ALA A 148 -41.75 8.79 -5.33
CA ALA A 148 -41.78 7.34 -5.21
C ALA A 148 -40.38 6.77 -4.89
N CYS A 149 -40.34 5.68 -4.12
CA CYS A 149 -39.11 4.96 -3.86
C CYS A 149 -38.70 4.11 -5.08
N VAL A 150 -37.55 4.44 -5.66
CA VAL A 150 -36.87 3.65 -6.68
C VAL A 150 -35.68 2.97 -6.04
N TYR A 151 -35.47 1.70 -6.37
CA TYR A 151 -34.46 0.85 -5.75
C TYR A 151 -33.40 0.44 -6.76
N ALA A 152 -32.13 0.60 -6.39
CA ALA A 152 -31.00 0.12 -7.17
C ALA A 152 -30.14 -0.86 -6.36
N PRO A 153 -29.55 -1.87 -7.01
CA PRO A 153 -28.56 -2.74 -6.38
C PRO A 153 -27.32 -1.98 -5.92
N SER A 154 -26.91 -2.20 -4.67
CA SER A 154 -25.65 -1.64 -4.15
C SER A 154 -24.78 -2.75 -3.55
N SER A 155 -23.72 -3.13 -4.26
CA SER A 155 -22.76 -4.15 -3.79
C SER A 155 -22.01 -3.72 -2.52
N ALA A 156 -21.93 -2.42 -2.24
CA ALA A 156 -21.38 -1.89 -0.99
C ALA A 156 -22.15 -2.36 0.25
N ARG A 157 -23.43 -2.76 0.09
CA ARG A 157 -24.26 -3.32 1.16
C ARG A 157 -24.07 -4.82 1.36
N CYS A 158 -23.33 -5.50 0.48
CA CYS A 158 -23.17 -6.96 0.52
C CYS A 158 -21.95 -7.45 1.29
N ASN A 159 -21.05 -6.55 1.71
CA ASN A 159 -19.95 -6.88 2.62
C ASN A 159 -20.02 -5.95 3.83
N THR A 160 -20.77 -6.37 4.85
CA THR A 160 -21.01 -5.57 6.07
C THR A 160 -20.06 -5.91 7.21
N ASP A 161 -19.26 -6.96 7.06
CA ASP A 161 -18.19 -7.27 8.00
C ASP A 161 -16.97 -6.42 7.60
N ALA A 162 -16.65 -5.42 8.41
CA ALA A 162 -15.55 -4.51 8.14
C ALA A 162 -14.19 -5.22 8.09
N ASP A 163 -14.07 -6.41 8.70
CA ASP A 163 -12.85 -7.21 8.71
C ASP A 163 -12.79 -8.23 7.56
N SER A 164 -13.84 -8.30 6.73
CA SER A 164 -13.94 -9.28 5.65
C SER A 164 -13.25 -8.79 4.38
N CYS A 165 -12.34 -9.60 3.86
CA CYS A 165 -11.65 -9.36 2.59
C CYS A 165 -12.37 -9.97 1.38
N ALA A 166 -13.65 -10.30 1.51
CA ALA A 166 -14.46 -10.73 0.38
C ALA A 166 -15.06 -9.57 -0.42
N VAL A 167 -15.35 -9.85 -1.68
CA VAL A 167 -16.24 -9.04 -2.49
C VAL A 167 -17.51 -9.83 -2.76
N SER A 168 -18.65 -9.16 -2.62
CA SER A 168 -19.98 -9.70 -2.91
C SER A 168 -20.72 -8.71 -3.81
N THR A 169 -21.49 -9.22 -4.77
CA THR A 169 -22.26 -8.39 -5.70
C THR A 169 -23.74 -8.41 -5.35
N CYS A 170 -24.41 -7.26 -5.46
CA CYS A 170 -25.86 -7.19 -5.31
C CYS A 170 -26.56 -7.52 -6.64
N SER A 171 -27.46 -8.50 -6.62
CA SER A 171 -28.30 -8.82 -7.78
C SER A 171 -29.49 -7.84 -7.90
N PRO A 172 -30.11 -7.69 -9.09
CA PRO A 172 -31.31 -6.86 -9.28
C PRO A 172 -32.47 -7.19 -8.31
N ASN A 173 -32.57 -8.43 -7.86
CA ASN A 173 -33.60 -8.88 -6.89
C ASN A 173 -33.25 -8.55 -5.44
N GLY A 174 -32.20 -7.78 -5.17
CA GLY A 174 -31.78 -7.40 -3.84
C GLY A 174 -31.14 -8.52 -3.02
N THR A 175 -30.62 -9.56 -3.67
CA THR A 175 -29.91 -10.66 -3.02
C THR A 175 -28.40 -10.52 -3.25
N CYS A 176 -27.61 -10.68 -2.20
CA CYS A 176 -26.16 -10.69 -2.31
C CYS A 176 -25.63 -12.02 -2.83
N SER A 177 -24.61 -11.98 -3.68
CA SER A 177 -23.87 -13.19 -4.06
C SER A 177 -23.16 -13.80 -2.85
N GLN A 178 -22.70 -15.04 -3.03
CA GLN A 178 -21.76 -15.62 -2.08
C GLN A 178 -20.47 -14.76 -2.03
N PRO A 179 -19.84 -14.61 -0.85
CA PRO A 179 -18.59 -13.85 -0.71
C PRO A 179 -17.46 -14.52 -1.49
N VAL A 180 -16.76 -13.76 -2.33
CA VAL A 180 -15.58 -14.22 -3.06
C VAL A 180 -14.33 -13.57 -2.44
N PRO A 181 -13.38 -14.36 -1.89
CA PRO A 181 -12.14 -13.83 -1.34
C PRO A 181 -11.35 -13.00 -2.35
N SER A 182 -10.79 -11.86 -1.91
CA SER A 182 -9.94 -11.00 -2.73
C SER A 182 -8.68 -10.58 -1.96
N ASN A 183 -7.51 -11.09 -2.38
CA ASN A 183 -6.22 -10.74 -1.78
C ASN A 183 -5.91 -9.24 -1.91
N ALA A 184 -6.44 -8.56 -2.95
CA ALA A 184 -6.24 -7.12 -3.15
C ALA A 184 -6.83 -6.26 -2.01
N LEU A 185 -7.76 -6.81 -1.23
CA LEU A 185 -8.33 -6.14 -0.06
C LEU A 185 -7.49 -6.36 1.22
N CYS A 186 -6.41 -7.14 1.13
CA CYS A 186 -5.57 -7.50 2.26
C CYS A 186 -4.19 -6.86 2.22
N ASN A 187 -3.98 -5.81 1.44
CA ASN A 187 -2.69 -5.12 1.48
C ASN A 187 -2.52 -4.39 2.83
N ASP A 188 -1.54 -4.81 3.64
CA ASP A 188 -1.20 -4.16 4.92
C ASP A 188 -0.21 -3.01 4.77
N GLY A 189 0.24 -2.74 3.55
CA GLY A 189 1.24 -1.72 3.22
C GLY A 189 2.68 -2.18 3.43
N ILE A 190 2.91 -3.46 3.76
CA ILE A 190 4.24 -4.02 3.99
C ILE A 190 4.62 -4.87 2.78
N ALA A 191 5.55 -4.39 1.96
CA ALA A 191 5.86 -5.04 0.68
C ALA A 191 6.39 -6.48 0.82
N CYS A 192 7.02 -6.82 1.96
CA CYS A 192 7.57 -8.15 2.20
C CYS A 192 6.56 -9.20 2.71
N THR A 193 5.32 -8.82 2.99
CA THR A 193 4.28 -9.76 3.39
C THR A 193 3.57 -10.34 2.16
N THR A 194 3.15 -11.59 2.27
CA THR A 194 2.19 -12.18 1.33
C THR A 194 0.81 -12.03 1.91
N ASP A 195 0.03 -11.17 1.29
CA ASP A 195 -1.33 -10.85 1.71
C ASP A 195 -2.34 -11.77 1.05
N ILE A 196 -2.94 -12.64 1.87
CA ILE A 196 -3.88 -13.64 1.37
C ILE A 196 -5.21 -13.48 2.09
N CYS A 197 -6.27 -13.37 1.31
CA CYS A 197 -7.62 -13.45 1.81
C CYS A 197 -8.01 -14.92 1.93
N THR A 198 -8.08 -15.44 3.16
CA THR A 198 -8.37 -16.86 3.41
C THR A 198 -9.68 -17.04 4.17
N THR A 199 -10.38 -18.14 3.92
CA THR A 199 -11.59 -18.52 4.67
C THR A 199 -11.26 -19.26 5.96
N ALA A 200 -10.14 -18.94 6.64
CA ALA A 200 -9.52 -19.69 7.74
C ALA A 200 -10.50 -20.09 8.88
N GLY A 201 -11.25 -21.17 8.67
CA GLY A 201 -12.17 -21.75 9.64
C GLY A 201 -13.56 -21.10 9.78
N GLN A 202 -13.87 -20.01 9.07
CA GLN A 202 -15.20 -19.38 9.09
C GLN A 202 -15.85 -19.40 7.70
N VAL A 203 -17.00 -20.06 7.61
CA VAL A 203 -17.70 -20.33 6.34
C VAL A 203 -18.29 -19.08 5.65
N ASN A 204 -18.29 -17.92 6.32
CA ASN A 204 -19.06 -16.74 5.85
C ASN A 204 -18.29 -15.41 5.81
N ALA A 205 -17.04 -15.34 6.27
CA ALA A 205 -16.26 -14.09 6.29
C ALA A 205 -14.77 -14.41 6.13
N PRO A 206 -14.21 -14.40 4.90
CA PRO A 206 -12.79 -14.57 4.72
C PRO A 206 -12.05 -13.38 5.33
N ARG A 207 -10.90 -13.65 5.94
CA ARG A 207 -10.10 -12.66 6.67
C ARG A 207 -8.71 -12.57 6.05
N CYS A 208 -8.12 -11.40 6.19
CA CYS A 208 -6.76 -11.17 5.77
C CYS A 208 -5.79 -11.95 6.64
N GLN A 209 -4.84 -12.59 5.98
CA GLN A 209 -3.68 -13.18 6.59
C GLN A 209 -2.47 -12.57 5.92
N HIS A 210 -1.63 -11.91 6.71
CA HIS A 210 -0.38 -11.30 6.27
C HIS A 210 0.75 -12.21 6.69
N VAL A 211 1.35 -12.93 5.75
CA VAL A 211 2.40 -13.92 6.04
C VAL A 211 3.75 -13.36 5.61
N PRO A 212 4.73 -13.21 6.52
CA PRO A 212 6.07 -12.80 6.15
C PRO A 212 6.65 -13.68 5.05
N ASN A 213 7.13 -13.05 3.98
CA ASN A 213 7.74 -13.76 2.85
C ASN A 213 9.11 -13.16 2.54
N HIS A 214 10.13 -13.83 3.06
CA HIS A 214 11.53 -13.42 2.94
C HIS A 214 12.01 -13.31 1.47
N GLN A 215 11.35 -13.97 0.51
CA GLN A 215 11.72 -13.89 -0.90
C GLN A 215 11.56 -12.48 -1.49
N PHE A 216 10.68 -11.66 -0.91
CA PHE A 216 10.53 -10.26 -1.33
C PHE A 216 11.66 -9.36 -0.82
N CYS A 217 12.47 -9.85 0.12
CA CYS A 217 13.60 -9.12 0.68
C CYS A 217 14.94 -9.53 0.05
N GLU A 218 14.95 -10.42 -0.94
CA GLU A 218 16.19 -10.88 -1.56
C GLU A 218 16.88 -9.72 -2.31
N ASP A 219 18.07 -9.36 -1.83
CA ASP A 219 18.93 -8.32 -2.40
C ASP A 219 19.92 -8.86 -3.45
N GLY A 220 19.97 -10.20 -3.61
CA GLY A 220 20.89 -10.88 -4.52
C GLY A 220 22.31 -10.99 -3.99
N VAL A 221 22.54 -10.76 -2.70
CA VAL A 221 23.84 -10.88 -2.04
C VAL A 221 23.89 -12.18 -1.24
N ASP A 222 24.68 -13.15 -1.67
CA ASP A 222 24.65 -14.51 -1.11
C ASP A 222 24.97 -14.60 0.39
N CYS A 223 25.70 -13.62 0.93
CA CYS A 223 26.11 -13.60 2.33
C CYS A 223 25.20 -12.78 3.25
N THR A 224 24.14 -12.17 2.70
CA THR A 224 23.13 -11.48 3.49
C THR A 224 22.03 -12.46 3.90
N VAL A 225 21.48 -12.21 5.08
CA VAL A 225 20.33 -12.91 5.62
C VAL A 225 19.18 -11.93 5.58
N ASN A 226 18.37 -12.08 4.53
CA ASN A 226 17.28 -11.18 4.19
C ASN A 226 15.96 -11.71 4.78
N LEU A 227 15.37 -10.99 5.73
CA LEU A 227 14.13 -11.41 6.36
C LEU A 227 13.05 -10.34 6.25
N CYS A 228 11.84 -10.77 5.90
CA CYS A 228 10.66 -9.98 6.17
C CYS A 228 10.43 -9.93 7.69
N ALA A 229 10.73 -8.78 8.29
CA ALA A 229 10.63 -8.55 9.72
C ALA A 229 10.20 -7.09 9.98
N PRO A 230 8.89 -6.80 9.82
CA PRO A 230 8.39 -5.42 9.84
C PRO A 230 8.58 -4.71 11.19
N ASP A 231 8.67 -5.48 12.28
CA ASP A 231 8.92 -4.95 13.62
C ASP A 231 10.42 -4.73 13.92
N ASP A 232 11.31 -5.14 13.01
CA ASP A 232 12.74 -4.95 13.20
C ASP A 232 13.13 -3.49 12.94
N PRO A 233 13.89 -2.84 13.84
CA PRO A 233 14.27 -1.44 13.66
C PRO A 233 15.18 -1.18 12.46
N THR A 234 15.73 -2.23 11.83
CA THR A 234 16.53 -2.11 10.60
C THR A 234 15.68 -2.18 9.32
N ALA A 235 14.39 -2.53 9.42
CA ALA A 235 13.46 -2.62 8.30
C ALA A 235 13.01 -1.25 7.73
N ASP A 236 13.38 -0.15 8.39
CA ASP A 236 12.82 1.20 8.20
C ASP A 236 13.54 2.05 7.11
N LEU A 237 14.55 1.50 6.43
CA LEU A 237 15.29 2.29 5.44
C LEU A 237 14.58 2.44 4.09
N LEU A 238 13.64 1.54 3.77
CA LEU A 238 12.88 1.55 2.51
C LEU A 238 11.36 1.50 2.70
N GLY A 239 10.87 1.25 3.93
CA GLY A 239 9.44 1.13 4.23
C GLY A 239 8.80 -0.15 3.68
N ASP A 240 9.60 -1.17 3.35
CA ASP A 240 9.18 -2.44 2.73
C ASP A 240 9.06 -3.60 3.73
N GLY A 241 9.52 -3.40 4.98
CA GLY A 241 9.51 -4.41 6.05
C GLY A 241 10.70 -5.38 6.00
N CYS A 242 11.69 -5.13 5.14
CA CYS A 242 12.84 -6.01 4.95
C CYS A 242 14.00 -5.66 5.87
N ALA A 243 14.34 -6.58 6.78
CA ALA A 243 15.52 -6.50 7.63
C ALA A 243 16.65 -7.34 7.02
N MET A 244 17.86 -6.79 6.99
CA MET A 244 19.05 -7.45 6.45
C MET A 244 20.11 -7.64 7.52
N ARG A 245 20.74 -8.81 7.57
CA ARG A 245 21.92 -9.09 8.41
C ARG A 245 23.07 -9.62 7.57
N LEU A 246 24.27 -9.12 7.84
CA LEU A 246 25.50 -9.61 7.25
C LEU A 246 25.93 -10.89 7.97
N ASN A 247 26.25 -11.95 7.23
CA ASN A 247 26.73 -13.21 7.77
C ASN A 247 28.12 -13.54 7.21
N ASP A 248 29.15 -13.26 7.99
CA ASP A 248 30.54 -13.49 7.57
C ASP A 248 30.89 -14.97 7.43
N ASP A 249 30.20 -15.85 8.16
CA ASP A 249 30.45 -17.30 8.09
C ASP A 249 30.17 -17.85 6.69
N ILE A 250 29.23 -17.26 5.95
CA ILE A 250 28.96 -17.61 4.54
C ILE A 250 30.19 -17.29 3.67
N CYS A 251 30.85 -16.17 3.94
CA CYS A 251 32.01 -15.74 3.17
C CYS A 251 33.27 -16.53 3.50
N GLN A 252 33.39 -17.06 4.72
CA GLN A 252 34.57 -17.82 5.18
C GLN A 252 34.80 -19.11 4.38
N ASP A 253 33.76 -19.69 3.78
CA ASP A 253 33.86 -20.92 2.97
C ASP A 253 34.00 -20.63 1.46
N SER A 254 33.91 -19.37 1.04
CA SER A 254 33.59 -19.02 -0.36
C SER A 254 34.78 -18.68 -1.26
N ALA A 255 36.01 -18.59 -0.73
CA ALA A 255 37.16 -18.31 -1.57
C ALA A 255 38.47 -18.89 -1.00
N ASP A 256 39.30 -19.45 -1.89
CA ASP A 256 40.71 -19.77 -1.66
C ASP A 256 41.50 -18.44 -1.44
N LEU A 257 41.22 -17.73 -0.34
CA LEU A 257 41.85 -16.44 0.02
C LEU A 257 43.17 -16.64 0.77
N GLY A 258 43.85 -17.76 0.53
CA GLY A 258 45.10 -18.10 1.17
C GLY A 258 44.95 -18.35 2.69
N GLU A 259 46.01 -18.03 3.43
CA GLU A 259 46.16 -18.46 4.84
C GLU A 259 46.01 -17.32 5.87
N CYS A 260 46.05 -16.06 5.42
CA CYS A 260 46.05 -14.90 6.32
C CYS A 260 44.92 -13.90 6.04
N VAL A 261 43.97 -14.21 5.15
CA VAL A 261 42.84 -13.35 4.82
C VAL A 261 41.53 -14.11 4.96
N LYS A 262 40.54 -13.48 5.60
CA LYS A 262 39.15 -13.95 5.65
C LYS A 262 38.25 -12.96 4.95
N ALA A 263 37.33 -13.45 4.13
CA ALA A 263 36.27 -12.60 3.60
C ALA A 263 35.22 -12.32 4.67
N ILE A 264 34.74 -11.09 4.67
CA ILE A 264 33.60 -10.67 5.48
C ILE A 264 32.47 -10.23 4.54
N CYS A 265 31.23 -10.36 4.99
CA CYS A 265 30.07 -10.04 4.18
C CYS A 265 29.77 -8.55 4.15
N LEU A 266 29.87 -7.88 3.01
CA LEU A 266 29.40 -6.49 2.88
C LEU A 266 28.06 -6.45 2.15
N PRO A 267 27.35 -5.30 2.13
CA PRO A 267 26.19 -5.12 1.25
C PRO A 267 26.50 -5.30 -0.24
N SER A 268 27.78 -5.36 -0.63
CA SER A 268 28.24 -5.68 -1.98
C SER A 268 28.63 -7.16 -2.16
N GLY A 269 28.56 -7.98 -1.12
CA GLY A 269 28.94 -9.40 -1.14
C GLY A 269 30.26 -9.72 -0.44
N CYS A 270 30.76 -10.93 -0.70
CA CYS A 270 31.97 -11.47 -0.07
C CYS A 270 33.28 -10.97 -0.68
N ASP A 271 33.25 -10.23 -1.79
CA ASP A 271 34.46 -9.90 -2.56
C ASP A 271 35.19 -8.65 -2.08
N ASP A 272 34.49 -7.75 -1.39
CA ASP A 272 35.00 -6.40 -1.11
C ASP A 272 35.55 -6.22 0.32
N GLY A 273 35.06 -7.01 1.27
CA GLY A 273 35.46 -6.93 2.67
C GLY A 273 36.48 -8.00 3.02
N ARG A 274 37.60 -7.59 3.62
CA ARG A 274 38.64 -8.49 4.12
C ARG A 274 38.96 -8.21 5.59
N GLU A 275 38.93 -9.26 6.39
CA GLU A 275 39.56 -9.33 7.70
C GLU A 275 40.94 -9.96 7.56
N LEU A 276 41.93 -9.40 8.24
CA LEU A 276 43.31 -9.90 8.22
C LEU A 276 43.56 -10.76 9.45
N ASP A 277 43.98 -12.00 9.22
CA ASP A 277 44.49 -12.86 10.27
C ASP A 277 46.03 -12.78 10.32
N ARG A 278 46.63 -13.28 11.41
CA ARG A 278 48.08 -13.31 11.55
C ARG A 278 48.69 -14.41 10.70
N CYS A 279 49.81 -14.11 10.05
CA CYS A 279 50.62 -15.11 9.37
C CYS A 279 51.15 -16.16 10.37
N PRO A 280 51.01 -17.47 10.10
CA PRO A 280 51.35 -18.53 11.05
C PRO A 280 52.83 -18.54 11.49
N GLU A 281 53.76 -18.21 10.59
CA GLU A 281 55.22 -18.19 10.85
C GLU A 281 55.76 -16.77 11.07
N GLY A 282 54.85 -15.83 11.33
CA GLY A 282 55.08 -14.41 11.16
C GLY A 282 55.03 -14.01 9.68
N GLY A 283 55.06 -12.71 9.39
CA GLY A 283 54.99 -12.23 8.02
C GLY A 283 53.89 -11.19 7.77
N ALA A 284 53.87 -10.59 6.56
CA ALA A 284 52.89 -9.60 6.15
C ALA A 284 51.99 -10.33 5.20
N CYS A 285 50.72 -10.20 5.50
CA CYS A 285 49.70 -10.74 4.66
C CYS A 285 49.53 -9.84 3.43
N ASP A 286 49.76 -10.38 2.24
CA ASP A 286 49.30 -9.73 1.03
C ASP A 286 47.78 -9.92 0.93
N ILE A 287 47.04 -8.85 1.20
CA ILE A 287 45.57 -8.87 1.19
C ILE A 287 44.94 -9.21 -0.16
N ARG A 288 45.68 -9.03 -1.25
CA ARG A 288 45.17 -9.34 -2.59
C ARG A 288 45.31 -10.81 -2.92
N THR A 289 46.39 -11.43 -2.48
CA THR A 289 46.69 -12.82 -2.81
C THR A 289 46.34 -13.78 -1.68
N GLY A 290 46.19 -13.29 -0.45
CA GLY A 290 45.91 -14.14 0.70
C GLY A 290 47.13 -14.82 1.32
N TYR A 291 48.31 -14.61 0.73
CA TYR A 291 49.53 -15.31 1.12
C TYR A 291 50.44 -14.43 1.97
N CYS A 292 51.16 -15.08 2.87
CA CYS A 292 52.18 -14.44 3.67
C CYS A 292 53.47 -14.25 2.86
N GLU A 293 53.99 -13.03 2.83
CA GLU A 293 55.30 -12.74 2.24
C GLU A 293 56.41 -12.76 3.28
N TYR A 294 57.63 -13.13 2.86
CA TYR A 294 58.84 -13.26 3.69
C TYR A 294 60.05 -12.53 3.00
N SER A 295 60.61 -11.43 3.54
CA SER A 295 61.60 -10.47 2.98
C SER A 295 63.01 -10.51 3.63
N GLU A 296 63.97 -11.16 3.00
CA GLU A 296 65.30 -11.41 3.61
C GLU A 296 66.05 -10.12 4.03
N GLY A 297 66.35 -9.95 5.33
CA GLY A 297 67.31 -8.93 5.80
C GLY A 297 67.05 -8.31 7.19
N CYS A 298 65.82 -8.29 7.66
CA CYS A 298 65.49 -8.02 9.07
C CYS A 298 65.30 -9.39 9.77
N PRO A 299 65.54 -9.57 11.09
CA PRO A 299 65.12 -10.80 11.75
C PRO A 299 63.60 -10.93 11.56
N ASN A 300 63.14 -11.95 10.84
CA ASN A 300 61.74 -12.15 10.44
C ASN A 300 61.16 -11.09 9.49
N ASN A 301 62.02 -10.37 8.76
CA ASN A 301 61.65 -9.69 7.53
C ASN A 301 60.61 -8.55 7.63
N CYS A 302 60.29 -8.04 8.84
CA CYS A 302 59.31 -6.98 9.15
C CYS A 302 57.93 -7.10 8.52
N LEU A 303 57.66 -8.29 8.07
CA LEU A 303 56.40 -8.70 7.51
C LEU A 303 55.39 -8.78 8.67
N ASP A 304 55.85 -9.09 9.89
CA ASP A 304 55.06 -9.11 11.13
C ASP A 304 54.46 -7.79 11.63
N TYR A 305 54.85 -6.63 11.10
CA TYR A 305 54.52 -5.34 11.73
C TYR A 305 53.59 -4.45 10.89
N GLY A 306 52.98 -4.98 9.82
CA GLY A 306 51.89 -4.24 9.22
C GLY A 306 51.22 -4.81 7.97
N SER A 307 50.00 -4.32 7.83
CA SER A 307 48.94 -4.66 6.90
C SER A 307 49.00 -3.80 5.62
N PRO A 308 48.46 -4.22 4.48
CA PRO A 308 48.16 -3.34 3.33
C PRO A 308 47.09 -2.27 3.63
N CYS A 309 46.45 -2.34 4.80
CA CYS A 309 45.63 -1.29 5.40
C CYS A 309 46.34 -0.60 6.59
N ALA A 310 47.56 -1.04 6.96
CA ALA A 310 48.46 -0.46 7.97
C ALA A 310 49.90 -1.02 7.97
N PRO A 311 50.79 -0.64 7.03
CA PRO A 311 52.01 -1.41 6.74
C PRO A 311 53.13 -1.21 7.77
N ALA A 312 54.01 -2.22 7.88
CA ALA A 312 55.24 -2.14 8.67
C ALA A 312 56.36 -1.53 7.87
N VAL A 313 57.29 -0.88 8.57
CA VAL A 313 58.59 -0.51 7.99
C VAL A 313 59.72 -1.01 8.88
N CYS A 314 60.76 -1.57 8.25
CA CYS A 314 62.01 -1.92 8.93
C CYS A 314 62.87 -0.66 9.07
N ILE A 315 63.20 -0.30 10.31
CA ILE A 315 64.07 0.84 10.64
C ILE A 315 65.17 0.31 11.56
N ASP A 316 66.44 0.51 11.19
CA ASP A 316 67.60 0.09 12.01
C ASP A 316 67.59 -1.38 12.48
N ASN A 317 67.15 -2.30 11.61
CA ASN A 317 67.07 -3.75 11.90
C ASN A 317 65.99 -4.14 12.93
N GLU A 318 65.06 -3.23 13.22
CA GLU A 318 63.90 -3.39 14.12
C GLU A 318 62.59 -3.09 13.34
N CYS A 319 61.52 -3.84 13.62
CA CYS A 319 60.25 -3.70 12.91
C CYS A 319 59.31 -2.76 13.68
N VAL A 320 58.82 -1.71 13.02
CA VAL A 320 58.01 -0.67 13.66
C VAL A 320 56.63 -0.59 12.99
N THR A 321 55.56 -0.73 13.78
CA THR A 321 54.19 -0.39 13.37
C THR A 321 54.04 1.12 13.40
N VAL A 322 53.61 1.74 12.30
CA VAL A 322 53.48 3.20 12.23
C VAL A 322 52.21 3.72 12.94
N GLN A 323 51.31 2.83 13.39
CA GLN A 323 50.06 3.15 14.10
C GLN A 323 49.48 1.91 14.82
N THR A 324 48.70 2.10 15.90
CA THR A 324 47.70 1.09 16.35
C THR A 324 46.84 0.74 15.15
N ASP A 325 46.59 -0.56 14.89
CA ASP A 325 45.80 -1.04 13.75
C ASP A 325 44.65 -0.05 13.42
N PRO A 326 44.76 0.73 12.33
CA PRO A 326 43.83 1.79 11.98
C PRO A 326 42.47 1.25 11.56
N CYS A 327 42.37 -0.05 11.31
CA CYS A 327 41.11 -0.72 11.08
C CYS A 327 40.46 -1.13 12.41
N VAL A 328 41.20 -1.26 13.54
CA VAL A 328 40.59 -1.58 14.85
C VAL A 328 39.52 -0.56 15.21
N ALA A 329 38.30 -1.06 15.41
CA ALA A 329 37.17 -0.25 15.82
C ALA A 329 37.38 0.25 17.27
N ILE A 330 37.32 1.56 17.46
CA ILE A 330 37.32 2.22 18.78
C ILE A 330 35.90 2.48 19.32
N ALA A 331 34.88 2.15 18.52
CA ALA A 331 33.48 2.30 18.86
C ALA A 331 32.87 0.93 19.20
N ASP A 332 32.08 0.88 20.26
CA ASP A 332 31.29 -0.31 20.59
C ASP A 332 30.37 -0.66 19.41
N CYS A 333 30.22 -1.95 19.12
CA CYS A 333 29.31 -2.47 18.09
C CYS A 333 29.67 -2.09 16.65
N ALA A 334 30.96 -2.01 16.37
CA ALA A 334 31.50 -1.77 15.05
C ALA A 334 32.60 -2.78 14.73
N ILE A 335 32.62 -3.26 13.49
CA ILE A 335 33.66 -4.13 12.97
C ILE A 335 34.54 -3.31 12.03
N GLY A 336 35.82 -3.31 12.35
CA GLY A 336 36.89 -2.79 11.53
C GLY A 336 37.30 -3.74 10.42
N TYR A 337 37.48 -3.25 9.20
CA TYR A 337 37.90 -4.11 8.09
C TYR A 337 38.68 -3.37 7.01
N CYS A 338 39.32 -4.16 6.15
CA CYS A 338 39.96 -3.68 4.93
C CYS A 338 38.99 -3.74 3.74
N ASP A 339 38.67 -2.57 3.19
CA ASP A 339 37.89 -2.42 1.95
C ASP A 339 38.84 -2.57 0.74
N VAL A 340 38.60 -3.60 -0.08
CA VAL A 340 39.37 -3.90 -1.30
C VAL A 340 38.58 -3.64 -2.59
N SER A 341 37.39 -3.03 -2.51
CA SER A 341 36.56 -2.69 -3.67
C SER A 341 37.25 -1.70 -4.65
N GLY A 342 38.27 -0.98 -4.18
CA GLY A 342 39.05 -0.01 -4.95
C GLY A 342 40.45 -0.49 -5.38
N ALA A 343 41.09 0.28 -6.26
CA ALA A 343 42.45 -0.01 -6.73
C ALA A 343 43.53 0.06 -5.62
N VAL A 344 43.23 0.68 -4.47
CA VAL A 344 44.09 0.76 -3.29
C VAL A 344 43.26 0.38 -2.06
N PRO A 345 43.65 -0.66 -1.30
CA PRO A 345 42.95 -1.04 -0.07
C PRO A 345 42.94 0.09 0.97
N ARG A 346 41.86 0.21 1.74
CA ARG A 346 41.70 1.22 2.80
C ARG A 346 40.98 0.66 4.01
N CYS A 347 41.24 1.22 5.20
CA CYS A 347 40.45 0.88 6.38
C CYS A 347 39.03 1.46 6.29
N ALA A 348 38.06 0.65 6.67
CA ALA A 348 36.67 1.00 6.77
C ALA A 348 36.06 0.34 8.03
N VAL A 349 34.87 0.80 8.40
CA VAL A 349 34.13 0.30 9.54
C VAL A 349 32.70 0.04 9.11
N ARG A 350 32.12 -1.06 9.59
CA ARG A 350 30.69 -1.36 9.45
C ARG A 350 30.07 -1.67 10.81
N PRO A 351 28.74 -1.60 10.96
CA PRO A 351 28.06 -2.08 12.16
C PRO A 351 28.39 -3.55 12.42
N ASP A 352 28.57 -3.92 13.69
CA ASP A 352 28.68 -5.31 14.11
C ASP A 352 27.28 -5.96 14.10
N PRO A 353 27.02 -6.97 13.23
CA PRO A 353 25.72 -7.63 13.17
C PRO A 353 25.36 -8.41 14.44
N THR A 354 26.34 -8.75 15.29
CA THR A 354 26.09 -9.39 16.59
C THR A 354 25.54 -8.41 17.64
N CYS A 355 25.76 -7.11 17.43
CA CYS A 355 25.21 -6.06 18.26
C CYS A 355 23.82 -5.59 17.82
N LEU A 356 23.37 -5.97 16.62
CA LEU A 356 22.02 -5.67 16.17
C LEU A 356 21.02 -6.49 16.99
N PRO A 357 19.82 -5.94 17.27
CA PRO A 357 18.76 -6.71 17.90
C PRO A 357 18.50 -7.99 17.10
N VAL A 358 18.07 -9.03 17.81
CA VAL A 358 17.67 -10.28 17.16
C VAL A 358 16.52 -9.96 16.21
N ILE A 359 16.61 -10.42 14.96
CA ILE A 359 15.49 -10.29 14.04
C ILE A 359 14.33 -11.07 14.61
N VAL A 360 13.29 -10.33 14.97
CA VAL A 360 12.01 -10.91 15.30
C VAL A 360 11.22 -10.95 14.00
N VAL A 361 11.05 -12.15 13.44
CA VAL A 361 10.12 -12.33 12.34
C VAL A 361 8.75 -11.98 12.88
N GLY A 362 8.14 -10.94 12.34
CA GLY A 362 6.81 -10.48 12.76
C GLY A 362 5.88 -11.68 12.80
N THR A 363 5.47 -12.10 14.00
CA THR A 363 4.36 -13.02 14.14
C THR A 363 3.12 -12.16 13.99
N ALA A 364 2.50 -12.20 12.82
CA ALA A 364 1.24 -11.49 12.61
C ALA A 364 0.24 -11.84 13.74
N PRO A 365 -0.38 -10.85 14.41
CA PRO A 365 -1.55 -11.08 15.25
C PRO A 365 -2.78 -11.55 14.46
#